data_AF-A0A7X8X594-F1
#
_entry.id   AF-A0A7X8X594-F1
#
_cell.length_a   1.000
_cell.length_b   1.000
_cell.length_c   1.000
_cell.angle_alpha   90.00
_cell.angle_beta   90.00
_cell.angle_gamma   90.00
#
_symmetry.space_group_name_H-M   'P 1'
#
loop_
_entity.id
_entity.type
_entity.pdbx_description
1 polymer ?
#
loop_
_entity_poly.entity_id
_entity_poly.type
_entity_poly.pdbx_seq_one_letter_code
_entity_poly.pdbx_strand_id
1 'polypeptide(L)' 'TDGLLECGGGQEETEKWVVAALKESSENNPQKLAEFLLRNALRMSGGKPRDDITVLVALVEEQKDYKK' A
#
# COMPACT_ATOMS: atom_id res chain seq x y z
N THR A 1 8.73 -0.19 2.56
CA THR A 1 10.18 -0.33 2.28
C THR A 1 10.38 -0.57 0.80
N ASP A 2 11.61 -0.47 0.29
CA ASP A 2 11.89 -0.62 -1.14
C ASP A 2 11.49 -2.00 -1.67
N GLY A 3 11.60 -3.06 -0.85
CA GLY A 3 11.09 -4.40 -1.18
C GLY A 3 9.59 -4.47 -1.52
N LEU A 4 8.75 -3.55 -1.01
CA LEU A 4 7.35 -3.42 -1.45
C LEU A 4 7.29 -2.91 -2.89
N LEU A 5 8.01 -1.83 -3.14
CA LEU A 5 7.97 -1.10 -4.41
C LEU A 5 8.45 -2.04 -5.53
N GLU A 6 9.57 -2.74 -5.32
CA GLU A 6 10.21 -3.64 -6.29
C GLU A 6 9.35 -4.83 -6.74
N CYS A 7 8.26 -5.14 -6.04
CA CYS A 7 7.29 -6.15 -6.49
C CYS A 7 6.60 -5.75 -7.81
N GLY A 8 6.65 -4.45 -8.17
CA GLY A 8 6.08 -3.86 -9.38
C GLY A 8 6.76 -4.18 -10.71
N GLY A 9 7.97 -4.74 -10.68
CA GLY A 9 8.87 -4.79 -11.85
C GLY A 9 9.97 -3.73 -11.79
N GLY A 10 10.70 -3.52 -12.90
CA GLY A 10 11.89 -2.67 -12.96
C GLY A 10 11.69 -1.22 -12.50
N GLN A 11 12.78 -0.56 -12.10
CA GLN A 11 12.86 0.71 -11.35
C GLN A 11 11.95 1.88 -11.81
N GLU A 12 11.49 1.93 -13.06
CA GLU A 12 10.68 3.03 -13.60
C GLU A 12 9.16 2.87 -13.41
N GLU A 13 8.68 1.64 -13.20
CA GLU A 13 7.24 1.31 -13.04
C GLU A 13 6.86 1.03 -11.57
N THR A 14 7.88 1.01 -10.71
CA THR A 14 7.87 0.51 -9.34
C THR A 14 6.92 1.28 -8.41
N GLU A 15 6.72 2.57 -8.62
CA GLU A 15 5.76 3.38 -7.83
C GLU A 15 4.37 3.44 -8.48
N LYS A 16 4.28 3.25 -9.80
CA LYS A 16 3.03 3.42 -10.56
C LYS A 16 1.97 2.40 -10.15
N TRP A 17 2.38 1.17 -9.83
CA TRP A 17 1.44 0.14 -9.39
C TRP A 17 0.83 0.47 -8.02
N VAL A 18 1.61 1.07 -7.09
CA VAL A 18 1.10 1.49 -5.78
C VAL A 18 0.05 2.58 -5.96
N VAL A 19 0.34 3.57 -6.81
CA VAL A 19 -0.62 4.64 -7.14
C VAL A 19 -1.88 4.07 -7.78
N ALA A 20 -1.76 3.12 -8.72
CA ALA A 20 -2.91 2.46 -9.33
C ALA A 20 -3.74 1.70 -8.29
N ALA A 21 -3.09 0.90 -7.43
CA ALA A 21 -3.73 0.15 -6.36
C ALA A 21 -4.48 1.07 -5.37
N LEU A 22 -3.89 2.22 -5.02
CA LEU A 22 -4.54 3.22 -4.16
C LEU A 22 -5.74 3.87 -4.84
N LYS A 23 -5.68 4.13 -6.15
CA LYS A 23 -6.82 4.68 -6.92
C LYS A 23 -7.96 3.70 -7.12
N GLU A 24 -7.66 2.41 -7.24
CA GLU A 24 -8.65 1.34 -7.37
C GLU A 24 -9.32 0.99 -6.05
N SER A 25 -8.64 1.24 -4.92
CA SER A 25 -9.17 0.96 -3.60
C SER A 25 -10.22 1.98 -3.18
N SER A 26 -11.40 1.50 -2.80
CA SER A 26 -12.42 2.28 -2.07
C SER A 26 -12.32 2.12 -0.55
N GLU A 27 -11.28 1.45 -0.06
CA GLU A 27 -11.09 1.14 1.36
C GLU A 27 -10.50 2.34 2.11
N ASN A 28 -11.22 2.83 3.10
CA ASN A 28 -10.82 3.95 3.96
C ASN A 28 -10.25 3.49 5.30
N ASN A 29 -10.33 2.20 5.63
CA ASN A 29 -9.71 1.64 6.82
C ASN A 29 -8.19 1.45 6.60
N PRO A 30 -7.31 2.10 7.39
CA PRO A 30 -5.86 2.04 7.20
C PRO A 30 -5.27 0.63 7.26
N GLN A 31 -5.77 -0.19 8.19
CA GLN A 31 -5.29 -1.56 8.38
C GLN A 31 -5.61 -2.42 7.14
N LYS A 32 -6.84 -2.32 6.64
CA LYS A 32 -7.24 -3.06 5.43
C LYS A 32 -6.51 -2.57 4.19
N LEU A 33 -6.22 -1.27 4.09
CA LEU A 33 -5.42 -0.72 2.99
C LEU A 33 -3.97 -1.26 3.04
N ALA A 34 -3.37 -1.34 4.24
CA ALA A 34 -2.05 -1.94 4.42
C ALA A 34 -2.04 -3.42 3.99
N GLU A 35 -3.05 -4.20 4.40
CA GLU A 35 -3.18 -5.61 4.00
C GLU A 35 -3.40 -5.77 2.49
N PHE A 36 -4.20 -4.89 1.88
CA PHE A 36 -4.44 -4.90 0.44
C PHE A 36 -3.15 -4.67 -0.34
N LEU A 37 -2.35 -3.66 0.03
CA LEU A 37 -1.06 -3.39 -0.60
C LEU A 37 -0.09 -4.56 -0.44
N LEU A 38 -0.01 -5.15 0.76
CA LEU A 38 0.84 -6.31 1.02
C LEU A 38 0.43 -7.53 0.17
N ARG A 39 -0.88 -7.84 0.08
CA ARG A 39 -1.37 -8.98 -0.72
C ARG A 39 -1.13 -8.77 -2.21
N ASN A 40 -1.28 -7.55 -2.71
CA ASN A 40 -0.98 -7.23 -4.10
C ASN A 40 0.51 -7.42 -4.39
N ALA A 41 1.39 -6.92 -3.53
CA ALA A 41 2.83 -7.11 -3.66
C ALA A 41 3.21 -8.61 -3.68
N LEU A 42 2.67 -9.41 -2.76
CA LEU A 42 2.86 -10.86 -2.74
C LEU A 42 2.36 -11.56 -4.01
N ARG A 43 1.21 -11.13 -4.55
CA ARG A 43 0.67 -11.69 -5.80
C ARG A 43 1.58 -11.39 -6.98
N MET A 44 2.10 -10.16 -7.06
CA MET A 44 3.01 -9.73 -8.12
C MET A 44 4.38 -10.43 -8.04
N SER A 45 4.83 -10.75 -6.84
CA SER A 45 6.06 -11.52 -6.61
C SER A 45 5.88 -13.04 -6.80
N GLY A 46 4.74 -13.51 -7.33
CA GLY A 46 4.45 -14.93 -7.50
C GLY A 46 4.42 -15.72 -6.17
N GLY A 47 4.05 -15.06 -5.08
CA GLY A 47 3.98 -15.64 -3.73
C GLY A 47 5.32 -15.75 -3.00
N LYS A 48 6.44 -15.32 -3.62
CA LYS A 48 7.76 -15.30 -2.99
C LYS A 48 8.38 -13.91 -3.06
N PRO A 49 8.22 -13.07 -2.03
CA PRO A 49 8.88 -11.78 -1.98
C PRO A 49 10.40 -12.00 -1.95
N ARG A 50 11.14 -11.12 -2.64
CA ARG A 50 12.61 -11.17 -2.71
C ARG A 50 13.28 -10.59 -1.46
N ASP A 51 12.54 -9.79 -0.70
CA ASP A 51 13.01 -9.04 0.46
C ASP A 51 11.87 -8.88 1.49
N ASP A 52 12.21 -8.43 2.69
CA ASP A 52 11.24 -8.15 3.75
C ASP A 52 10.37 -6.93 3.40
N ILE A 53 9.05 -7.13 3.47
CA ILE A 53 8.06 -6.10 3.13
C ILE A 53 7.45 -5.56 4.42
N THR A 54 7.60 -4.25 4.65
CA THR A 54 6.86 -3.53 5.70
C THR A 54 6.02 -2.42 5.08
N VAL A 55 4.74 -2.36 5.47
CA VAL A 55 3.75 -1.37 5.04
C VAL A 55 3.15 -0.69 6.27
N LEU A 56 3.17 0.65 6.28
CA LEU A 56 2.49 1.47 7.29
C LEU A 56 1.53 2.41 6.57
N VAL A 57 0.29 2.50 7.08
CA VAL A 57 -0.74 3.39 6.54
C VAL A 57 -1.27 4.25 7.68
N ALA A 58 -1.36 5.57 7.44
CA ALA A 58 -1.98 6.52 8.34
C ALA A 58 -3.08 7.27 7.60
N LEU A 59 -4.26 7.36 8.21
CA LEU A 59 -5.33 8.25 7.76
C LEU A 59 -5.19 9.59 8.48
N VAL A 60 -5.20 10.67 7.73
CA VAL A 60 -5.14 12.04 8.26
C VAL A 60 -6.51 12.67 8.02
N GLU A 61 -7.19 13.05 9.09
CA GLU A 61 -8.49 13.73 9.05
C GLU A 61 -8.42 15.03 9.83
N GLU A 62 -9.24 16.01 9.43
CA GLU A 62 -9.42 17.22 10.24
C GLU A 62 -10.09 16.86 11.57
N GLN A 63 -9.52 17.32 12.68
CA GLN A 63 -10.20 17.23 13.97
C GLN A 63 -11.46 18.07 13.94
N LYS A 64 -12.62 17.43 14.11
CA LYS A 64 -13.87 18.13 14.36
C LYS A 64 -13.93 18.50 15.84
N ASP A 65 -13.79 19.79 16.13
CA ASP A 65 -14.05 20.34 17.46
C ASP A 65 -15.52 20.08 17.84
N TYR A 66 -15.76 19.10 18.71
CA TYR A 66 -17.06 18.93 19.34
C TYR A 66 -17.21 19.99 20.42
N LYS A 67 -17.81 21.13 20.07
CA LYS A 67 -18.33 22.07 21.07
C LYS A 67 -19.44 21.36 21.87
N LYS A 68 -19.19 21.19 23.17
CA LYS A 68 -20.19 20.76 24.16
C LYS A 68 -21.22 21.86 24.40
#